data_AF-A0A5K0ZZB9-F1
#
_entry.id   AF-A0A5K0ZZB9-F1
#
_cell.length_a   1.000
_cell.length_b   1.000
_cell.length_c   1.000
_cell.angle_alpha   90.00
_cell.angle_beta   90.00
_cell.angle_gamma   90.00
#
_symmetry.space_group_name_H-M   'P 1'
#
loop_
_entity.id
_entity.type
_entity.pdbx_description
1 polymer ?
#
loop_
_entity_poly.entity_id
_entity_poly.type
_entity_poly.pdbx_seq_one_letter_code
_entity_poly.pdbx_strand_id
1 'polypeptide(L)'
;MRTMMTVVLLFIAATAIDGRRLNGELQCELVYNTMERCLPYVTGISDRPFSVCCDGVHRLRDILRTHDDRVKTCECLKAKVSSLHHLKESALGSLPIDCGVQLHLPISLDIDCSG
;
A
#
# COMPACT_ATOMS: atom_id res chain seq x y z
N MET A 1 -32.45 -31.79 5.58
CA MET A 1 -32.10 -30.97 6.77
C MET A 1 -30.83 -31.48 7.46
N ARG A 2 -30.76 -32.74 7.93
CA ARG A 2 -29.54 -33.32 8.55
C ARG A 2 -28.31 -33.32 7.62
N THR A 3 -28.48 -33.68 6.36
CA THR A 3 -27.43 -33.65 5.32
C THR A 3 -27.00 -32.24 4.91
N MET A 4 -27.94 -31.29 4.94
CA MET A 4 -27.70 -29.88 4.63
C MET A 4 -26.84 -29.22 5.72
N MET A 5 -27.05 -29.60 6.98
CA MET A 5 -26.26 -29.12 8.12
C MET A 5 -24.82 -29.66 8.10
N THR A 6 -24.61 -30.92 7.68
CA THR A 6 -23.26 -31.47 7.50
C THR A 6 -22.50 -30.82 6.35
N VAL A 7 -23.17 -30.52 5.24
CA VAL A 7 -22.55 -29.81 4.11
C VAL A 7 -22.15 -28.39 4.51
N VAL A 8 -23.01 -27.68 5.24
CA VAL A 8 -22.69 -26.33 5.76
C VAL A 8 -21.49 -26.36 6.71
N LEU A 9 -21.42 -27.34 7.63
CA LEU A 9 -20.28 -27.48 8.55
C LEU A 9 -18.96 -27.79 7.83
N LEU A 10 -19.00 -28.58 6.75
CA LEU A 10 -17.82 -28.88 5.94
C LEU A 10 -17.36 -27.68 5.09
N PHE A 11 -18.30 -26.85 4.61
CA PHE A 11 -17.97 -25.60 3.92
C PHE A 11 -17.36 -24.56 4.86
N ILE A 12 -17.80 -24.48 6.12
CA ILE A 12 -17.25 -23.54 7.11
C ILE A 12 -15.83 -23.97 7.56
N ALA A 13 -15.52 -25.27 7.54
CA ALA A 13 -14.18 -25.77 7.89
C ALA A 13 -13.12 -25.48 6.81
N ALA A 14 -13.53 -25.22 5.56
CA ALA A 14 -12.61 -24.98 4.44
C ALA A 14 -12.12 -23.52 4.35
N THR A 15 -12.73 -22.58 5.07
CA THR A 15 -12.16 -21.24 5.21
C THR A 15 -11.18 -21.24 6.37
N ALA A 16 -10.02 -21.89 6.18
CA ALA A 16 -8.84 -21.45 6.90
C ALA A 16 -8.56 -20.02 6.43
N ILE A 17 -9.11 -19.06 7.16
CA ILE A 17 -8.79 -17.64 6.98
C ILE A 17 -7.32 -17.54 7.34
N ASP A 18 -6.47 -17.60 6.32
CA ASP A 18 -5.06 -17.34 6.45
C ASP A 18 -4.96 -15.88 6.93
N GLY A 19 -4.75 -15.67 8.23
CA GLY A 19 -4.72 -14.34 8.84
C GLY A 19 -3.67 -13.40 8.20
N ARG A 20 -2.80 -13.93 7.34
CA ARG A 20 -1.86 -13.16 6.52
C ARG A 20 -2.52 -12.43 5.35
N ARG A 21 -3.61 -12.98 4.77
CA ARG A 21 -4.34 -12.38 3.64
C ARG A 21 -5.04 -11.08 4.04
N LEU A 22 -5.69 -11.08 5.20
CA LEU A 22 -6.40 -9.91 5.73
C LEU A 22 -5.46 -8.73 5.99
N ASN A 23 -4.28 -8.98 6.57
CA ASN A 23 -3.32 -7.92 6.85
C ASN A 23 -2.68 -7.33 5.59
N GLY A 24 -2.38 -8.17 4.59
CA GLY A 24 -1.81 -7.71 3.31
C GLY A 24 -2.80 -6.87 2.50
N GLU A 25 -4.06 -7.26 2.46
CA GLU A 25 -5.11 -6.52 1.74
C GLU A 25 -5.36 -5.14 2.36
N LEU A 26 -5.44 -5.07 3.69
CA LEU A 26 -5.55 -3.81 4.43
C LEU A 26 -4.30 -2.92 4.24
N GLN A 27 -3.11 -3.52 4.16
CA GLN A 27 -1.88 -2.78 3.85
C GLN A 27 -1.92 -2.18 2.43
N CYS A 28 -2.32 -2.95 1.42
CA CYS A 28 -2.47 -2.43 0.07
C CYS A 28 -3.53 -1.33 -0.01
N GLU A 29 -4.65 -1.48 0.70
CA GLU A 29 -5.68 -0.45 0.78
C GLU A 29 -5.13 0.86 1.37
N LEU A 30 -4.32 0.78 2.43
CA LEU A 30 -3.62 1.95 2.99
C LEU A 30 -2.69 2.61 1.97
N VAL A 31 -1.92 1.82 1.21
CA VAL A 31 -1.04 2.32 0.14
C VAL A 31 -1.86 3.02 -0.95
N TYR A 32 -2.93 2.40 -1.42
CA TYR A 32 -3.74 2.91 -2.52
C TYR A 32 -4.41 4.23 -2.14
N ASN A 33 -5.03 4.27 -0.95
CA ASN A 33 -5.65 5.47 -0.41
C ASN A 33 -4.63 6.59 -0.16
N THR A 34 -3.39 6.25 0.19
CA THR A 34 -2.32 7.24 0.33
C THR A 34 -1.95 7.83 -1.03
N MET A 35 -1.70 6.98 -2.03
CA MET A 35 -1.33 7.43 -3.37
C MET A 35 -2.42 8.26 -4.04
N GLU A 36 -3.69 7.91 -3.87
CA GLU A 36 -4.82 8.68 -4.40
C GLU A 36 -4.87 10.11 -3.85
N ARG A 37 -4.64 10.26 -2.55
CA ARG A 37 -4.55 11.57 -1.91
C ARG A 37 -3.32 12.37 -2.34
N CYS A 38 -2.27 11.68 -2.77
CA CYS A 38 -1.04 12.29 -3.26
C CYS A 38 -1.04 12.61 -4.76
N LEU A 39 -2.06 12.14 -5.52
CA LEU A 39 -2.12 12.30 -6.98
C LEU A 39 -1.83 13.73 -7.47
N PRO A 40 -2.41 14.81 -6.90
CA PRO A 40 -2.14 16.15 -7.37
C PRO A 40 -0.64 16.51 -7.33
N TYR A 41 0.08 16.04 -6.31
CA TYR A 41 1.50 16.31 -6.18
C TYR A 41 2.36 15.40 -7.08
N VAL A 42 2.10 14.08 -7.07
CA VAL A 42 2.92 13.14 -7.86
C VAL A 42 2.66 13.24 -9.37
N THR A 43 1.58 13.89 -9.80
CA THR A 43 1.35 14.29 -11.21
C THR A 43 1.75 15.74 -11.49
N GLY A 44 2.12 16.49 -10.45
CA GLY A 44 2.57 17.87 -10.52
C GLY A 44 1.50 18.88 -10.91
N ILE A 45 0.25 18.60 -10.57
CA ILE A 45 -0.86 19.56 -10.50
C ILE A 45 -0.64 20.52 -9.32
N SER A 46 -0.06 20.04 -8.22
CA SER A 46 0.32 20.83 -7.06
C SER A 46 1.83 20.78 -6.83
N ASP A 47 2.43 21.91 -6.50
CA ASP A 47 3.88 22.01 -6.24
C ASP A 47 4.30 21.43 -4.88
N ARG A 48 3.34 21.21 -3.97
CA ARG A 48 3.59 20.62 -2.65
C ARG A 48 2.56 19.54 -2.30
N PRO A 49 2.91 18.54 -1.48
CA PRO A 49 1.95 17.58 -0.97
C PRO A 49 0.93 18.26 -0.05
N PHE A 50 -0.34 17.87 -0.15
CA PHE A 50 -1.35 18.26 0.84
C PHE A 50 -1.14 17.52 2.16
N SER A 51 -1.61 18.10 3.27
CA SER A 51 -1.51 17.48 4.60
C SER A 51 -2.06 16.06 4.62
N VAL A 52 -3.21 15.83 3.99
CA VAL A 52 -3.86 14.51 3.93
C VAL A 52 -3.06 13.45 3.16
N CYS A 53 -2.23 13.89 2.19
CA CYS A 53 -1.28 13.02 1.51
C CYS A 53 -0.14 12.65 2.48
N CYS A 54 0.46 13.64 3.14
CA CYS A 54 1.53 13.39 4.10
C CYS A 54 1.09 12.57 5.31
N ASP A 55 -0.15 12.72 5.80
CA ASP A 55 -0.72 11.86 6.84
C ASP A 55 -0.72 10.39 6.42
N GLY A 56 -1.00 10.11 5.14
CA GLY A 56 -0.89 8.77 4.58
C GLY A 56 0.55 8.27 4.56
N VAL A 57 1.49 9.10 4.10
CA VAL A 57 2.93 8.78 4.06
C VAL A 57 3.49 8.52 5.47
N HIS A 58 3.06 9.28 6.48
CA HIS A 58 3.41 9.03 7.88
C HIS A 58 2.89 7.67 8.37
N ARG A 59 1.65 7.30 8.02
CA ARG A 59 1.10 5.98 8.37
C ARG A 59 1.86 4.85 7.68
N LEU A 60 2.29 5.04 6.43
CA LEU A 60 3.15 4.07 5.75
C LEU A 60 4.44 3.85 6.54
N ARG A 61 5.15 4.91 6.93
CA ARG A 61 6.35 4.78 7.80
C ARG A 61 6.08 3.91 9.03
N ASP A 62 4.94 4.12 9.69
CA ASP A 62 4.63 3.45 10.95
C ASP A 62 4.39 1.94 10.81
N ILE A 63 4.04 1.45 9.62
CA ILE A 63 3.86 0.03 9.33
C ILE A 63 5.12 -0.64 8.77
N LEU A 64 6.11 0.12 8.28
CA LEU A 64 7.37 -0.40 7.71
C LEU A 64 8.38 -0.81 8.79
N ARG A 65 7.96 -1.67 9.72
CA ARG A 65 8.75 -2.09 10.88
C ARG A 65 9.56 -3.35 10.63
N THR A 66 9.02 -4.28 9.85
CA THR A 66 9.63 -5.58 9.57
C THR A 66 9.95 -5.73 8.09
N HIS A 67 10.83 -6.67 7.75
CA HIS A 67 11.11 -7.01 6.34
C HIS A 67 9.85 -7.46 5.60
N ASP A 68 9.02 -8.29 6.24
CA ASP A 68 7.77 -8.76 5.65
C ASP A 68 6.81 -7.60 5.34
N ASP A 69 6.71 -6.61 6.24
CA ASP A 69 5.91 -5.40 6.00
C ASP A 69 6.46 -4.55 4.85
N ARG A 70 7.80 -4.43 4.74
CA ARG A 70 8.44 -3.69 3.65
C ARG A 70 8.18 -4.33 2.30
N VAL A 71 8.39 -5.63 2.18
CA VAL A 71 8.14 -6.37 0.93
C VAL A 71 6.68 -6.26 0.53
N LYS A 72 5.74 -6.49 1.46
CA LYS A 72 4.30 -6.38 1.17
C LYS A 72 3.90 -4.98 0.73
N THR A 73 4.32 -3.95 1.48
CA THR A 73 4.01 -2.56 1.16
C THR A 73 4.63 -2.16 -0.18
N CYS A 74 5.85 -2.63 -0.47
CA CYS A 74 6.53 -2.41 -1.74
C CYS A 74 5.74 -3.01 -2.91
N GLU A 75 5.30 -4.27 -2.81
CA GLU A 75 4.52 -4.92 -3.86
C GLU A 75 3.20 -4.19 -4.12
N CYS A 76 2.50 -3.76 -3.07
CA CYS A 76 1.31 -2.90 -3.21
C CYS A 76 1.66 -1.58 -3.91
N LEU A 77 2.75 -0.92 -3.49
CA LEU A 77 3.18 0.35 -4.05
C LEU A 77 3.52 0.22 -5.53
N LYS A 78 4.27 -0.82 -5.90
CA LYS A 78 4.60 -1.18 -7.28
C LYS A 78 3.34 -1.31 -8.12
N ALA A 79 2.39 -2.14 -7.66
CA ALA A 79 1.12 -2.34 -8.37
C ALA A 79 0.34 -1.03 -8.53
N LYS A 80 0.26 -0.19 -7.49
CA LYS A 80 -0.45 1.10 -7.56
C LYS A 80 0.25 2.05 -8.53
N VAL A 81 1.55 2.24 -8.39
CA VAL A 81 2.34 3.18 -9.20
C VAL A 81 2.28 2.78 -10.67
N SER A 82 2.41 1.49 -11.00
CA SER A 82 2.28 1.00 -12.38
C SER A 82 0.89 1.20 -12.99
N SER A 83 -0.16 1.38 -12.18
CA SER A 83 -1.52 1.67 -12.67
C SER A 83 -1.78 3.15 -12.97
N LEU A 84 -0.90 4.03 -12.50
CA LEU A 84 -1.06 5.48 -12.62
C LEU A 84 -0.35 6.01 -13.85
N HIS A 85 -0.93 7.04 -14.46
CA HIS A 85 -0.40 7.70 -15.64
C HIS A 85 0.05 9.12 -15.30
N HIS A 86 0.95 9.68 -16.12
CA HIS A 86 1.44 11.06 -15.98
C HIS A 86 2.11 11.36 -14.64
N LEU A 87 2.74 10.36 -14.02
CA LEU A 87 3.54 10.56 -12.83
C LEU A 87 4.81 11.34 -13.18
N LYS A 88 5.13 12.33 -12.35
CA LYS A 88 6.45 12.98 -12.31
C LYS A 88 7.34 12.17 -11.40
N GLU A 89 8.31 11.47 -11.99
CA GLU A 89 9.23 10.59 -11.25
C GLU A 89 9.99 11.34 -10.14
N SER A 90 10.40 12.58 -10.40
CA SER A 90 11.05 13.42 -9.38
C SER A 90 10.15 13.67 -8.17
N ALA A 91 8.87 14.02 -8.39
CA ALA A 91 7.90 14.24 -7.33
C ALA A 91 7.58 12.95 -6.58
N LEU A 92 7.47 11.83 -7.29
CA LEU A 92 7.26 10.52 -6.69
C LEU A 92 8.40 10.16 -5.71
N GLY A 93 9.65 10.35 -6.15
CA GLY A 93 10.84 10.09 -5.34
C GLY A 93 11.06 11.06 -4.18
N SER A 94 10.69 12.34 -4.34
CA SER A 94 10.82 13.34 -3.27
C SER A 94 9.67 13.33 -2.26
N LEU A 95 8.53 12.68 -2.57
CA LEU A 95 7.33 12.69 -1.74
C LEU A 95 7.60 12.40 -0.24
N PRO A 96 8.38 11.37 0.15
CA PRO A 96 8.64 11.13 1.57
C PRO A 96 9.35 12.31 2.24
N ILE A 97 10.39 12.83 1.59
CA ILE A 97 11.23 13.93 2.10
C ILE A 97 10.42 15.22 2.20
N ASP A 98 9.60 15.51 1.19
CA ASP A 98 8.72 16.69 1.16
C ASP A 98 7.60 16.63 2.21
N CYS A 99 7.23 15.42 2.65
CA CYS A 99 6.37 15.19 3.81
C CYS A 99 7.11 15.14 5.15
N GLY A 100 8.44 15.35 5.18
CA GLY A 100 9.24 15.28 6.40
C GLY A 100 9.39 13.85 6.95
N VAL A 101 9.33 12.85 6.08
CA VAL A 101 9.38 11.42 6.43
C VAL A 101 10.57 10.75 5.77
N GLN A 102 11.28 9.92 6.53
CA GLN A 102 12.18 8.92 5.97
C GLN A 102 11.46 7.57 5.93
N LEU A 103 11.36 6.99 4.75
CA LEU A 103 10.83 5.63 4.56
C LEU A 103 11.98 4.65 4.35
N HIS A 104 11.81 3.43 4.88
CA HIS A 104 12.73 2.31 4.67
C HIS A 104 12.55 1.61 3.31
N LEU A 105 11.78 2.21 2.39
CA LEU A 105 11.66 1.79 1.00
C LEU A 105 11.51 3.02 0.10
N PRO A 106 12.06 3.00 -1.12
CA PRO A 106 11.90 4.10 -2.07
C PRO A 106 10.49 4.14 -2.65
N ILE A 107 10.00 5.30 -3.07
CA ILE A 107 8.79 5.41 -3.91
C ILE A 107 9.25 5.78 -5.31
N SER A 108 9.26 4.82 -6.24
CA SER A 108 9.75 5.02 -7.60
C SER A 108 8.95 4.19 -8.62
N LEU A 109 9.15 4.49 -9.91
CA LEU A 109 8.56 3.72 -11.02
C LEU A 109 9.22 2.34 -11.16
N ASP A 110 10.54 2.27 -11.00
CA ASP A 110 11.35 1.06 -11.10
C ASP A 110 11.69 0.48 -9.72
N ILE A 111 10.65 0.29 -8.89
CA ILE A 111 10.85 -0.21 -7.54
C ILE A 111 11.18 -1.72 -7.55
N ASP A 112 12.27 -2.07 -6.86
CA ASP A 112 12.65 -3.45 -6.57
C ASP A 112 12.21 -3.81 -5.13
N CYS A 113 11.37 -4.84 -5.02
CA CYS A 113 10.76 -5.29 -3.76
C CYS A 113 11.46 -6.50 -3.15
N SER A 114 12.67 -6.83 -3.60
CA SER A 114 13.40 -8.04 -3.19
C SER A 114 14.07 -7.98 -1.80
N GLY A 115 13.92 -6.90 -1.01
CA GLY A 115 14.65 -6.67 0.26
C GLY A 115 13.85 -6.14 1.46
#